data_AF-G2R525-F1
#
_entry.id   AF-G2R525-F1
#
_cell.length_a   1.000
_cell.length_b   1.000
_cell.length_c   1.000
_cell.angle_alpha   90.00
_cell.angle_beta   90.00
_cell.angle_gamma   90.00
#
_symmetry.space_group_name_H-M   'P 1'
#
loop_
_entity.id
_entity.type
_entity.pdbx_description
1 polymer ?
#
loop_
_entity_poly.entity_id
_entity_poly.type
_entity_poly.pdbx_seq_one_letter_code
_entity_poly.pdbx_strand_id
1 'polypeptide(L)' 'KEYLKYIKIVLDILDKVYVYISVEKSFIAYLLVRLLGYIVNSEGVAKIDDRIAIFKKLKFPNTLETLE' A
#
# COMPACT_ATOMS: atom_id res chain seq x y z
N LYS A 1 -12.66 1.72 -17.65
CA LYS A 1 -13.86 1.10 -17.03
C LYS A 1 -13.65 -0.36 -16.62
N GLU A 2 -12.69 -1.07 -17.22
CA GLU A 2 -12.39 -2.48 -16.87
C GLU A 2 -12.04 -2.68 -15.39
N TYR A 3 -11.34 -1.73 -14.76
CA TYR A 3 -10.98 -1.79 -13.34
C TYR A 3 -12.18 -1.95 -12.39
N LEU A 4 -13.37 -1.46 -12.76
CA LEU A 4 -14.59 -1.64 -11.97
C LEU A 4 -15.03 -3.11 -11.89
N LYS A 5 -14.76 -3.90 -12.94
CA LYS A 5 -15.02 -5.34 -12.93
C LYS A 5 -14.16 -6.03 -11.88
N TYR A 6 -12.87 -5.69 -11.82
CA TYR A 6 -11.95 -6.26 -10.84
C TYR A 6 -12.30 -5.84 -9.41
N ILE A 7 -12.67 -4.57 -9.19
CA ILE A 7 -13.14 -4.10 -7.88
C ILE A 7 -14.35 -4.91 -7.41
N LYS A 8 -15.35 -5.09 -8.30
CA LYS A 8 -16.54 -5.87 -7.97
C LYS A 8 -16.19 -7.30 -7.54
N ILE A 9 -15.33 -7.98 -8.31
CA ILE A 9 -14.89 -9.34 -7.99
C ILE A 9 -14.21 -9.40 -6.61
N VAL A 10 -13.33 -8.44 -6.29
CA VAL A 10 -12.65 -8.39 -4.99
C VAL A 10 -13.65 -8.16 -3.86
N LEU A 11 -14.60 -7.24 -4.02
CA LEU A 11 -15.64 -6.99 -3.01
C LEU A 11 -16.54 -8.22 -2.80
N ASP A 12 -16.93 -8.89 -3.88
CA ASP A 12 -17.73 -10.13 -3.82
C ASP A 12 -16.99 -11.25 -3.06
N ILE A 13 -15.65 -11.32 -3.17
CA ILE A 13 -14.82 -12.28 -2.43
C ILE A 13 -14.78 -11.90 -0.94
N LEU A 14 -14.56 -10.63 -0.62
CA LEU A 14 -14.48 -10.15 0.76
C LEU A 14 -15.81 -10.35 1.51
N ASP A 15 -16.93 -10.10 0.83
CA ASP A 15 -18.27 -10.32 1.39
C ASP A 15 -18.52 -11.79 1.73
N LYS A 16 -18.11 -12.72 0.86
CA LYS A 16 -18.22 -14.18 1.12
C LYS A 16 -17.47 -14.64 2.36
N VAL A 17 -16.40 -13.96 2.75
CA VAL A 17 -15.60 -14.28 3.94
C VAL A 17 -15.90 -13.34 5.12
N TYR A 18 -16.97 -12.55 5.04
CA TYR A 18 -17.39 -11.60 6.08
C TYR A 18 -16.31 -10.57 6.47
N VAL A 19 -15.51 -10.15 5.50
CA VAL A 19 -14.52 -9.09 5.69
C VAL A 19 -15.09 -7.77 5.18
N TYR A 20 -15.25 -6.81 6.09
CA TYR A 20 -15.77 -5.48 5.78
C TYR A 20 -14.64 -4.46 5.72
N ILE A 21 -14.59 -3.71 4.62
CA ILE A 21 -13.65 -2.59 4.44
C ILE A 21 -14.32 -1.27 4.79
N SER A 22 -13.56 -0.34 5.39
CA SER A 22 -14.05 1.02 5.64
C SER A 22 -14.04 1.82 4.34
N VAL A 23 -15.21 2.30 3.92
CA VAL A 23 -15.36 3.12 2.71
C VAL A 23 -14.54 4.42 2.83
N GLU A 24 -14.54 5.05 4.01
CA GLU A 24 -13.79 6.28 4.28
C GLU A 24 -12.28 6.13 4.12
N LYS A 25 -11.75 4.92 4.34
CA LYS A 25 -10.31 4.62 4.21
C LYS A 25 -9.94 3.98 2.88
N SER A 26 -10.91 3.79 1.98
CA SER A 26 -10.72 3.10 0.72
C SER A 26 -10.36 4.08 -0.40
N PHE A 27 -9.31 3.76 -1.16
CA PHE A 27 -8.86 4.56 -2.30
C PHE A 27 -9.22 3.82 -3.60
N ILE A 28 -10.35 4.17 -4.20
CA ILE A 28 -10.85 3.53 -5.43
C ILE A 28 -10.66 4.48 -6.63
N ALA A 29 -10.03 3.98 -7.69
CA ALA A 29 -9.84 4.69 -8.96
C ALA A 29 -9.07 6.03 -8.87
N TYR A 30 -8.23 6.20 -7.85
CA TYR A 30 -7.29 7.32 -7.77
C TYR A 30 -6.12 7.12 -8.73
N LEU A 31 -5.65 8.21 -9.34
CA LEU A 31 -4.47 8.20 -10.23
C LEU A 31 -3.17 7.89 -9.48
N LEU A 32 -3.14 8.16 -8.18
CA LEU A 32 -1.99 7.99 -7.31
C LEU A 32 -2.45 7.42 -5.97
N VAL A 33 -1.82 6.33 -5.53
CA VAL A 33 -2.19 5.63 -4.30
C VAL A 33 -0.95 5.37 -3.46
N ARG A 34 -1.08 5.54 -2.15
CA ARG A 34 -0.06 5.12 -1.19
C ARG A 34 -0.29 3.66 -0.81
N LEU A 35 0.60 2.78 -1.22
CA LEU A 35 0.51 1.34 -0.95
C LEU A 35 1.80 0.86 -0.26
N LEU A 36 1.67 0.32 0.95
CA LEU A 36 2.80 -0.24 1.72
C LEU A 36 4.01 0.69 1.83
N GLY A 37 3.79 2.01 1.94
CA GLY A 37 4.87 3.00 2.03
C GLY A 37 5.54 3.36 0.70
N TYR A 38 4.94 2.97 -0.42
CA TYR A 38 5.28 3.41 -1.76
C TYR A 38 4.16 4.28 -2.32
N ILE A 39 4.51 5.13 -3.27
CA ILE A 39 3.58 5.82 -4.15
C ILE A 39 3.49 5.01 -5.44
N VAL A 40 2.27 4.65 -5.83
CA VAL A 40 1.98 3.89 -7.04
C VAL A 40 1.09 4.74 -7.93
N ASN A 41 1.45 4.84 -9.21
CA ASN A 41 0.64 5.47 -10.25
C ASN A 41 0.62 4.60 -11.52
N SER A 42 0.09 5.11 -12.63
CA SER A 42 0.07 4.39 -13.91
C SER A 42 1.44 4.20 -14.57
N GLU A 43 2.45 4.97 -14.15
CA GLU A 43 3.78 4.98 -14.75
C GLU A 43 4.75 4.06 -14.00
N GLY A 44 4.58 3.90 -12.69
CA GLY A 44 5.45 3.06 -11.89
C GLY A 44 5.25 3.18 -10.39
N VAL A 45 6.29 2.79 -9.65
CA VAL A 45 6.31 2.72 -8.19
C VAL A 45 7.50 3.51 -7.66
N ALA A 46 7.25 4.48 -6.78
CA ALA A 46 8.28 5.28 -6.12
C ALA A 46 8.29 5.03 -4.60
N LYS A 47 9.48 5.01 -3.99
CA LYS A 47 9.61 4.93 -2.53
C LYS A 47 9.22 6.26 -1.91
N ILE A 48 8.55 6.22 -0.75
CA ILE A 48 8.30 7.43 0.04
C ILE A 48 9.50 7.66 0.95
N ASP A 49 10.18 8.79 0.75
CA ASP A 49 11.40 9.15 1.49
C ASP A 49 11.18 9.22 3.00
N ASP A 50 9.98 9.65 3.45
CA ASP A 50 9.65 9.70 4.88
C ASP A 50 9.76 8.34 5.57
N ARG A 51 9.41 7.24 4.88
CA ARG A 51 9.56 5.90 5.44
C ARG A 51 11.04 5.53 5.55
N ILE A 52 11.84 5.83 4.54
CA ILE A 52 13.30 5.59 4.57
C ILE A 52 13.94 6.39 5.69
N ALA A 53 13.55 7.66 5.86
CA ALA A 53 14.05 8.54 6.91
C ALA A 53 13.69 8.03 8.32
N ILE A 54 12.46 7.50 8.52
CA ILE A 54 12.06 6.88 9.79
C ILE A 54 12.89 5.62 10.06
N PHE A 55 13.06 4.73 9.07
CA PHE A 55 13.88 3.54 9.22
C PHE A 55 15.32 3.89 9.59
N LYS A 56 15.95 4.86 8.91
CA LYS A 56 17.30 5.33 9.24
C LYS A 56 17.44 5.93 10.65
N LYS A 57 16.36 6.46 11.22
CA LYS A 57 16.35 7.05 12.58
C LYS A 57 16.09 6.01 13.68
N LEU A 58 15.65 4.80 13.34
CA LEU A 58 15.50 3.73 14.33
C LEU A 58 16.91 3.28 14.76
N LYS A 59 17.17 3.27 16.07
CA LYS A 59 18.37 2.63 16.61
C LYS A 59 18.20 1.12 16.43
N PHE A 60 18.82 0.56 15.41
CA PHE A 60 18.88 -0.89 15.25
C PHE A 60 19.86 -1.47 16.28
N PRO A 61 19.59 -2.65 16.86
CA PRO A 61 20.62 -3.44 17.50
C PRO A 61 21.73 -3.70 16.48
N ASN A 62 22.99 -3.61 16.90
CA ASN A 62 24.21 -3.69 16.08
C ASN A 62 24.34 -4.97 15.21
N THR A 63 23.39 -5.90 15.30
CA THR A 63 23.32 -7.17 14.56
C THR A 63 22.99 -7.01 13.07
N LEU A 64 22.41 -5.87 12.64
CA LEU A 64 22.06 -5.60 11.23
C LEU A 64 22.99 -4.58 10.55
N GLU A 65 23.93 -3.98 11.28
CA GLU A 65 24.90 -3.01 10.76
C GLU A 65 25.81 -3.62 9.66
N THR A 66 25.89 -4.96 9.61
CA THR A 66 26.67 -5.74 8.63
C THR A 66 25.94 -6.00 7.29
N LEU A 67 24.69 -5.54 7.13
CA LEU A 67 23.90 -5.76 5.91
C LEU A 67 23.76 -4.52 4.99
N GLU A 68 24.28 -3.36 5.42
CA GLU A 68 24.46 -2.16 4.56
C GLU A 68 25.71 -2.31 3.66
#